data_AF-A0A4Q3JRL0-F1
#
_entry.id   AF-A0A4Q3JRL0-F1
#
_cell.length_a   1.000
_cell.length_b   1.000
_cell.length_c   1.000
_cell.angle_alpha   90.00
_cell.angle_beta   90.00
_cell.angle_gamma   90.00
#
_symmetry.space_group_name_H-M   'P 1'
#
loop_
_entity.id
_entity.type
_entity.pdbx_description
1 polymer ?
#
loop_
_entity_poly.entity_id
_entity_poly.type
_entity_poly.pdbx_seq_one_letter_code
_entity_poly.pdbx_strand_id
1 'polypeptide(L)'
;MVENPFVALAPQLASGRPLLLGADIAASLRQQGVDLAGPGALGKLLRARPELVERYSRAEVEAGADVLLALTSETTPRVLAQVGMAFRAAALTSTMVDRALEAAAQAGRPVVVAGVLGGESVAPLDVTTLVDEHGSHAARLAAAGAGLILARGIASRTELMAAVVAALVAAVVSNSTAEAPAASSRATIASGSSPPSTLPEASEVTTAQVGSPVVAAATTAAISSVRDAMPRARMSPAPAAARRAAWLPCSSTRVVTSSGAT
;
A
#
# COMPACT_ATOMS: atom_id res chain seq x y z
N MET A 1 19.29 -0.66 -8.63
CA MET A 1 18.63 0.58 -9.08
C MET A 1 17.18 0.22 -9.33
N VAL A 2 16.24 0.82 -8.60
CA VAL A 2 14.82 0.69 -8.90
C VAL A 2 14.55 1.70 -10.02
N GLU A 3 14.25 1.22 -11.23
CA GLU A 3 13.88 2.11 -12.33
C GLU A 3 12.60 2.87 -11.97
N ASN A 4 12.54 4.15 -12.35
CA ASN A 4 11.35 4.96 -12.13
C ASN A 4 10.17 4.30 -12.86
N PRO A 5 9.08 3.94 -12.17
CA PRO A 5 7.98 3.17 -12.73
C PRO A 5 7.26 3.91 -13.87
N PHE A 6 7.29 5.24 -13.87
CA PHE A 6 6.75 6.03 -14.98
C PHE A 6 7.58 5.88 -16.26
N VAL A 7 8.88 5.63 -16.15
CA VAL A 7 9.74 5.39 -17.33
C VAL A 7 9.34 4.09 -18.01
N ALA A 8 9.00 3.05 -17.23
CA ALA A 8 8.54 1.77 -17.77
C ALA A 8 7.22 1.89 -18.56
N LEU A 9 6.34 2.82 -18.17
CA LEU A 9 5.04 3.05 -18.81
C LEU A 9 5.04 4.19 -19.85
N ALA A 10 6.09 5.02 -19.87
CA ALA A 10 6.18 6.19 -20.74
C ALA A 10 5.97 5.86 -22.24
N PRO A 11 6.51 4.76 -22.80
CA PRO A 11 6.26 4.42 -24.20
C PRO A 11 4.78 4.20 -24.52
N GLN A 12 4.03 3.59 -23.59
CA GLN A 12 2.61 3.25 -23.77
C GLN A 12 1.74 4.52 -23.70
N LEU A 13 2.06 5.42 -22.76
CA LEU A 13 1.41 6.73 -22.66
C LEU A 13 1.72 7.61 -23.88
N ALA A 14 2.98 7.61 -24.35
CA ALA A 14 3.41 8.37 -25.51
C ALA A 14 2.76 7.88 -26.81
N SER A 15 2.48 6.58 -26.93
CA SER A 15 1.76 6.02 -28.07
C SER A 15 0.24 6.26 -28.02
N GLY A 16 -0.28 6.94 -26.97
CA GLY A 16 -1.70 7.15 -26.76
C GLY A 16 -2.48 5.88 -26.39
N ARG A 17 -1.78 4.80 -25.99
CA ARG A 17 -2.43 3.56 -25.56
C ARG A 17 -2.95 3.75 -24.13
N PRO A 18 -4.23 3.51 -23.84
CA PRO A 18 -4.72 3.55 -22.46
C PRO A 18 -4.01 2.48 -21.63
N LEU A 19 -3.69 2.82 -20.38
CA LEU A 19 -3.12 1.88 -19.42
C LEU A 19 -4.22 1.06 -18.77
N LEU A 20 -4.01 -0.25 -18.67
CA LEU A 20 -4.95 -1.15 -18.01
C LEU A 20 -4.61 -1.29 -16.52
N LEU A 21 -5.54 -0.89 -15.66
CA LEU A 21 -5.45 -1.10 -14.22
C LEU A 21 -6.02 -2.47 -13.85
N GLY A 22 -5.37 -3.16 -12.90
CA GLY A 22 -5.89 -4.39 -12.34
C GLY A 22 -7.31 -4.24 -11.76
N ALA A 23 -8.04 -5.35 -11.74
CA ALA A 23 -9.44 -5.42 -11.35
C ALA A 23 -9.65 -5.13 -9.85
N ASP A 24 -10.92 -5.13 -9.43
CA ASP A 24 -11.24 -5.12 -8.01
C ASP A 24 -10.81 -6.45 -7.36
N ILE A 25 -9.83 -6.39 -6.46
CA ILE A 25 -9.23 -7.55 -5.79
C ILE A 25 -10.31 -8.38 -5.08
N ALA A 26 -11.19 -7.72 -4.31
CA ALA A 26 -12.16 -8.40 -3.50
C ALA A 26 -13.25 -9.07 -4.36
N ALA A 27 -13.72 -8.40 -5.41
CA ALA A 27 -14.66 -8.99 -6.36
C ALA A 27 -14.05 -10.20 -7.08
N SER A 28 -12.82 -10.09 -7.56
CA SER A 28 -12.13 -11.14 -8.32
C SER A 28 -11.89 -12.39 -7.47
N LEU A 29 -11.45 -12.22 -6.22
CA LEU A 29 -11.26 -13.33 -5.29
C LEU A 29 -12.59 -13.99 -4.89
N ARG A 30 -13.66 -13.21 -4.69
CA ARG A 30 -15.00 -13.78 -4.42
C ARG A 30 -15.55 -14.59 -5.59
N GLN A 31 -15.29 -14.18 -6.83
CA GLN A 31 -15.64 -14.96 -8.01
C GLN A 31 -14.92 -16.32 -8.06
N GLN A 32 -13.73 -16.42 -7.44
CA GLN A 32 -13.01 -17.69 -7.26
C GLN A 32 -13.48 -18.50 -6.04
N GLY A 33 -14.56 -18.10 -5.39
CA GLY A 33 -15.09 -18.76 -4.19
C GLY A 33 -14.29 -18.48 -2.92
N VAL A 34 -13.46 -17.45 -2.90
CA VAL A 34 -12.74 -17.04 -1.69
C VAL A 34 -13.68 -16.23 -0.80
N ASP A 35 -13.91 -16.72 0.41
CA ASP A 35 -14.62 -15.96 1.44
C ASP A 35 -13.73 -14.81 1.95
N LEU A 36 -14.21 -13.58 1.72
CA LEU A 36 -13.58 -12.33 2.16
C LEU A 36 -14.49 -11.58 3.13
N ALA A 37 -15.13 -12.30 4.06
CA ALA A 37 -15.95 -11.70 5.09
C ALA A 37 -15.12 -11.09 6.22
N GLY A 38 -15.40 -9.82 6.52
CA GLY A 38 -14.90 -9.11 7.69
C GLY A 38 -13.52 -8.45 7.52
N PRO A 39 -13.10 -7.65 8.50
CA PRO A 39 -11.85 -6.90 8.44
C PRO A 39 -10.63 -7.82 8.45
N GLY A 40 -9.60 -7.47 7.68
CA GLY A 40 -8.33 -8.20 7.63
C GLY A 40 -8.44 -9.55 6.91
N ALA A 41 -9.49 -9.77 6.12
CA ALA A 41 -9.70 -10.98 5.34
C ALA A 41 -8.54 -11.22 4.38
N LEU A 42 -8.00 -10.17 3.74
CA LEU A 42 -6.85 -10.30 2.85
C LEU A 42 -5.57 -10.72 3.60
N GLY A 43 -5.36 -10.16 4.80
CA GLY A 43 -4.24 -10.54 5.66
C GLY A 43 -4.33 -12.01 6.11
N LYS A 44 -5.53 -12.48 6.47
CA LYS A 44 -5.80 -13.90 6.76
C LYS A 44 -5.57 -14.78 5.53
N LEU A 45 -6.05 -14.34 4.37
CA LEU A 45 -5.91 -15.06 3.11
C LEU A 45 -4.44 -15.31 2.77
N LEU A 46 -3.59 -14.29 2.81
CA LEU A 46 -2.16 -14.45 2.54
C LEU A 46 -1.49 -15.43 3.49
N ARG A 47 -1.86 -15.41 4.77
CA ARG A 47 -1.30 -16.34 5.76
C ARG A 47 -1.75 -17.78 5.54
N ALA A 48 -3.02 -17.97 5.21
CA ALA A 48 -3.62 -19.30 5.11
C ALA A 48 -3.36 -19.96 3.75
N ARG A 49 -3.34 -19.16 2.67
CA ARG A 49 -3.33 -19.58 1.28
C ARG A 49 -2.56 -18.59 0.38
N PRO A 50 -1.24 -18.42 0.57
CA PRO A 50 -0.44 -17.48 -0.21
C PRO A 50 -0.46 -17.77 -1.73
N GLU A 51 -0.64 -19.04 -2.11
CA GLU A 51 -0.76 -19.47 -3.51
C GLU A 51 -1.95 -18.85 -4.24
N LEU A 52 -3.03 -18.50 -3.52
CA LEU A 52 -4.18 -17.81 -4.11
C LEU A 52 -3.85 -16.36 -4.48
N VAL A 53 -3.00 -15.71 -3.67
CA VAL A 53 -2.55 -14.34 -3.94
C VAL A 53 -1.65 -14.33 -5.17
N GLU A 54 -0.69 -15.25 -5.25
CA GLU A 54 0.17 -15.40 -6.43
C GLU A 54 -0.63 -15.70 -7.69
N ARG A 55 -1.59 -16.64 -7.61
CA ARG A 55 -2.45 -17.00 -8.72
C ARG A 55 -3.31 -15.81 -9.19
N TYR A 56 -3.83 -15.02 -8.26
CA TYR A 56 -4.55 -13.79 -8.59
C TYR A 56 -3.65 -12.80 -9.32
N SER A 57 -2.47 -12.48 -8.78
CA SER A 57 -1.54 -11.54 -9.39
C SER A 57 -1.10 -11.99 -10.79
N ARG A 58 -0.85 -13.29 -10.99
CA ARG A 58 -0.53 -13.85 -12.31
C ARG A 58 -1.71 -13.71 -13.28
N ALA A 59 -2.93 -14.03 -12.84
CA ALA A 59 -4.12 -13.92 -13.68
C ALA A 59 -4.37 -12.47 -14.16
N GLU A 60 -4.15 -11.46 -13.31
CA GLU A 60 -4.25 -10.05 -13.70
C GLU A 60 -3.19 -9.66 -14.74
N VAL A 61 -1.95 -10.14 -14.58
CA VAL A 61 -0.87 -9.93 -15.55
C VAL A 61 -1.19 -10.58 -16.90
N GLU A 62 -1.67 -11.82 -16.89
CA GLU A 62 -2.11 -12.56 -18.08
C GLU A 62 -3.32 -11.89 -18.76
N ALA A 63 -4.22 -11.29 -17.98
CA ALA A 63 -5.35 -10.51 -18.48
C ALA A 63 -4.95 -9.17 -19.13
N GLY A 64 -3.67 -8.79 -19.07
CA GLY A 64 -3.16 -7.60 -19.75
C GLY A 64 -3.01 -6.36 -18.86
N ALA A 65 -3.15 -6.47 -17.53
CA ALA A 65 -2.96 -5.32 -16.64
C ALA A 65 -1.55 -4.71 -16.80
N ASP A 66 -1.48 -3.41 -17.08
CA ASP A 66 -0.24 -2.62 -17.12
C ASP A 66 0.16 -2.15 -15.71
N VAL A 67 -0.84 -1.92 -14.85
CA VAL A 67 -0.66 -1.58 -13.44
C VAL A 67 -1.32 -2.65 -12.57
N LEU A 68 -0.49 -3.46 -11.90
CA LEU A 68 -0.92 -4.52 -11.01
C LEU A 68 -1.15 -3.99 -9.59
N LEU A 69 -2.32 -4.26 -9.01
CA LEU A 69 -2.65 -3.83 -7.65
C LEU A 69 -2.14 -4.86 -6.63
N ALA A 70 -1.29 -4.42 -5.71
CA ALA A 70 -0.92 -5.22 -4.54
C ALA A 70 -2.09 -5.28 -3.55
N LEU A 71 -2.26 -6.43 -2.88
CA LEU A 71 -3.39 -6.70 -1.97
C LEU A 71 -3.18 -6.07 -0.58
N THR A 72 -2.81 -4.80 -0.54
CA THR A 72 -2.35 -4.10 0.67
C THR A 72 -3.45 -3.29 1.37
N SER A 73 -4.64 -3.16 0.79
CA SER A 73 -5.73 -2.30 1.30
C SER A 73 -6.15 -2.59 2.75
N GLU A 74 -5.94 -3.82 3.23
CA GLU A 74 -6.29 -4.26 4.59
C GLU A 74 -5.06 -4.56 5.47
N THR A 75 -3.88 -4.10 5.07
CA THR A 75 -2.63 -4.38 5.81
C THR A 75 -2.25 -3.30 6.83
N THR A 76 -3.16 -2.37 7.15
CA THR A 76 -2.90 -1.42 8.25
C THR A 76 -2.96 -2.12 9.61
N PRO A 77 -2.21 -1.63 10.62
CA PRO A 77 -2.23 -2.23 11.95
C PRO A 77 -3.63 -2.24 12.57
N ARG A 78 -4.44 -1.22 12.30
CA ARG A 78 -5.82 -1.09 12.81
C ARG A 78 -6.74 -2.15 12.23
N VAL A 79 -6.72 -2.35 10.91
CA VAL A 79 -7.53 -3.39 10.25
C VAL A 79 -7.10 -4.77 10.75
N LEU A 80 -5.79 -5.01 10.83
CA LEU A 80 -5.24 -6.29 11.30
C LEU A 80 -5.41 -6.52 12.82
N ALA A 81 -5.60 -5.47 13.63
CA ALA A 81 -5.88 -5.60 15.06
C ALA A 81 -7.20 -6.34 15.31
N GLN A 82 -8.18 -6.18 14.41
CA GLN A 82 -9.48 -6.89 14.49
C GLN A 82 -9.35 -8.41 14.41
N VAL A 83 -8.20 -8.90 13.94
CA VAL A 83 -7.91 -10.32 13.77
C VAL A 83 -6.66 -10.77 14.52
N GLY A 84 -6.18 -9.95 15.47
CA GLY A 84 -5.02 -10.26 16.30
C GLY A 84 -3.68 -10.27 15.54
N MET A 85 -3.58 -9.57 14.40
CA MET A 85 -2.38 -9.55 13.55
C MET A 85 -1.76 -8.16 13.39
N ALA A 86 -2.07 -7.18 14.24
CA ALA A 86 -1.57 -5.80 14.13
C ALA A 86 -0.04 -5.71 13.99
N PHE A 87 0.70 -6.48 14.79
CA PHE A 87 2.18 -6.51 14.78
C PHE A 87 2.79 -7.06 13.48
N ARG A 88 1.98 -7.66 12.61
CA ARG A 88 2.41 -8.21 11.32
C ARG A 88 2.15 -7.29 10.13
N ALA A 89 1.62 -6.09 10.36
CA ALA A 89 1.27 -5.14 9.30
C ALA A 89 2.40 -4.96 8.27
N ALA A 90 3.60 -4.57 8.72
CA ALA A 90 4.74 -4.35 7.81
C ALA A 90 5.14 -5.62 7.04
N ALA A 91 5.26 -6.75 7.73
CA ALA A 91 5.63 -8.01 7.09
C ALA A 91 4.60 -8.47 6.04
N LEU A 92 3.30 -8.32 6.32
CA LEU A 92 2.23 -8.64 5.37
C LEU A 92 2.21 -7.68 4.19
N THR A 93 2.39 -6.37 4.42
CA THR A 93 2.50 -5.38 3.33
C THR A 93 3.66 -5.74 2.40
N SER A 94 4.85 -5.98 2.93
CA SER A 94 6.03 -6.36 2.13
C SER A 94 5.77 -7.65 1.35
N THR A 95 5.28 -8.69 2.01
CA THR A 95 5.00 -9.97 1.34
C THR A 95 4.00 -9.80 0.19
N MET A 96 2.92 -9.02 0.38
CA MET A 96 1.94 -8.78 -0.69
C MET A 96 2.55 -8.05 -1.89
N VAL A 97 3.42 -7.07 -1.64
CA VAL A 97 4.10 -6.31 -2.70
C VAL A 97 5.13 -7.21 -3.41
N ASP A 98 5.90 -8.00 -2.67
CA ASP A 98 6.88 -8.94 -3.22
C ASP A 98 6.21 -9.94 -4.18
N ARG A 99 5.05 -10.50 -3.82
CA ARG A 99 4.30 -11.41 -4.72
C ARG A 99 3.80 -10.72 -5.98
N ALA A 100 3.35 -9.47 -5.87
CA ALA A 100 2.95 -8.70 -7.03
C ALA A 100 4.16 -8.38 -7.94
N LEU A 101 5.31 -8.06 -7.36
CA LEU A 101 6.56 -7.81 -8.10
C LEU A 101 7.06 -9.09 -8.80
N GLU A 102 7.00 -10.24 -8.13
CA GLU A 102 7.32 -11.55 -8.72
C GLU A 102 6.44 -11.85 -9.93
N ALA A 103 5.12 -11.61 -9.84
CA ALA A 103 4.20 -11.79 -10.96
C ALA A 103 4.47 -10.81 -12.11
N ALA A 104 4.76 -9.54 -11.80
CA ALA A 104 5.11 -8.53 -12.78
C ALA A 104 6.42 -8.87 -13.52
N ALA A 105 7.44 -9.37 -12.81
CA ALA A 105 8.71 -9.78 -13.41
C ALA A 105 8.57 -10.95 -14.39
N GLN A 106 7.58 -11.83 -14.18
CA GLN A 106 7.29 -12.97 -15.05
C GLN A 106 6.53 -12.59 -16.34
N ALA A 107 6.01 -11.36 -16.44
CA ALA A 107 5.12 -10.94 -17.53
C ALA A 107 5.78 -10.86 -18.92
N GLY A 108 7.12 -10.75 -18.98
CA GLY A 108 7.84 -10.50 -20.23
C GLY A 108 7.56 -9.14 -20.89
N ARG A 109 6.82 -8.26 -20.20
CA ARG A 109 6.48 -6.88 -20.61
C ARG A 109 6.54 -5.94 -19.40
N PRO A 110 6.65 -4.62 -19.60
CA PRO A 110 6.60 -3.67 -18.50
C PRO A 110 5.24 -3.72 -17.78
N VAL A 111 5.26 -4.10 -16.51
CA VAL A 111 4.12 -4.06 -15.58
C VAL A 111 4.56 -3.36 -14.31
N VAL A 112 3.81 -2.36 -13.88
CA VAL A 112 4.11 -1.60 -12.66
C VAL A 112 3.25 -2.10 -11.52
N VAL A 113 3.85 -2.28 -10.34
CA VAL A 113 3.11 -2.66 -9.13
C VAL A 113 2.69 -1.40 -8.36
N ALA A 114 1.40 -1.30 -8.09
CA ALA A 114 0.80 -0.26 -7.28
C ALA A 114 0.39 -0.80 -5.90
N GLY A 115 0.94 -0.21 -4.84
CA GLY A 115 0.46 -0.38 -3.48
C GLY A 115 -0.86 0.34 -3.28
N VAL A 116 -1.86 -0.34 -2.72
CA VAL A 116 -3.16 0.26 -2.43
C VAL A 116 -3.15 0.87 -1.02
N LEU A 117 -3.42 2.17 -0.95
CA LEU A 117 -3.54 2.94 0.28
C LEU A 117 -5.02 3.28 0.51
N GLY A 118 -5.54 2.89 1.67
CA GLY A 118 -6.97 2.98 1.97
C GLY A 118 -7.67 1.62 1.86
N GLY A 119 -8.94 1.58 2.26
CA GLY A 119 -9.70 0.33 2.39
C GLY A 119 -10.99 0.57 3.17
N GLU A 120 -11.67 -0.51 3.54
CA GLU A 120 -12.88 -0.42 4.34
C GLU A 120 -12.56 0.15 5.73
N SER A 121 -13.21 1.27 6.09
CA SER A 121 -12.96 1.96 7.35
C SER A 121 -13.62 1.20 8.50
N VAL A 122 -12.81 0.73 9.44
CA VAL A 122 -13.27 -0.07 10.60
C VAL A 122 -13.88 0.81 11.71
N ALA A 123 -13.50 2.08 11.77
CA ALA A 123 -14.04 3.06 12.71
C ALA A 123 -13.73 4.49 12.25
N PRO A 124 -14.58 5.49 12.60
CA PRO A 124 -14.22 6.88 12.40
C PRO A 124 -12.96 7.22 13.19
N LEU A 125 -12.06 7.97 12.56
CA LEU A 125 -10.84 8.47 13.17
C LEU A 125 -10.83 10.00 13.09
N ASP A 126 -10.13 10.61 14.03
CA ASP A 126 -9.73 11.99 13.88
C ASP A 126 -8.68 12.13 12.77
N VAL A 127 -8.53 13.37 12.29
CA VAL A 127 -7.66 13.66 11.14
C VAL A 127 -6.19 13.37 11.45
N THR A 128 -5.73 13.59 12.68
CA THR A 128 -4.32 13.37 13.04
C THR A 128 -3.98 11.88 13.00
N THR A 129 -4.83 11.04 13.57
CA THR A 129 -4.66 9.59 13.49
C THR A 129 -4.73 9.06 12.05
N LEU A 130 -5.60 9.63 11.20
CA LEU A 130 -5.65 9.25 9.78
C LEU A 130 -4.35 9.57 9.05
N VAL A 131 -3.78 10.75 9.28
CA VAL A 131 -2.51 11.16 8.68
C VAL A 131 -1.38 10.24 9.12
N ASP A 132 -1.29 9.91 10.41
CA ASP A 132 -0.25 9.04 10.95
C ASP A 132 -0.38 7.59 10.43
N GLU A 133 -1.60 7.05 10.38
CA GLU A 133 -1.86 5.71 9.87
C GLU A 133 -1.55 5.60 8.37
N HIS A 134 -2.05 6.54 7.56
CA HIS A 134 -1.76 6.57 6.12
C HIS A 134 -0.28 6.84 5.85
N GLY A 135 0.37 7.73 6.60
CA GLY A 135 1.80 8.00 6.50
C GLY A 135 2.63 6.75 6.76
N SER A 136 2.33 6.05 7.85
CA SER A 136 3.00 4.79 8.19
C SER A 136 2.79 3.70 7.13
N HIS A 137 1.59 3.60 6.55
CA HIS A 137 1.30 2.61 5.52
C HIS A 137 1.98 2.98 4.18
N ALA A 138 1.90 4.24 3.76
CA ALA A 138 2.57 4.73 2.55
C ALA A 138 4.09 4.51 2.63
N ALA A 139 4.71 4.79 3.78
CA ALA A 139 6.13 4.51 3.99
C ALA A 139 6.48 3.03 3.85
N ARG A 140 5.62 2.11 4.34
CA ARG A 140 5.82 0.66 4.15
C ARG A 140 5.66 0.23 2.71
N LEU A 141 4.69 0.77 1.97
CA LEU A 141 4.51 0.47 0.54
C LEU A 141 5.73 0.89 -0.26
N ALA A 142 6.25 2.09 0.00
CA ALA A 142 7.46 2.59 -0.62
C ALA A 142 8.68 1.73 -0.26
N ALA A 143 8.87 1.40 1.03
CA ALA A 143 9.96 0.54 1.48
C ALA A 143 9.88 -0.89 0.92
N ALA A 144 8.66 -1.38 0.64
CA ALA A 144 8.43 -2.67 0.00
C ALA A 144 8.68 -2.66 -1.53
N GLY A 145 9.00 -1.50 -2.12
CA GLY A 145 9.29 -1.39 -3.55
C GLY A 145 8.06 -1.24 -4.44
N ALA A 146 6.91 -0.83 -3.89
CA ALA A 146 5.76 -0.45 -4.72
C ALA A 146 6.14 0.76 -5.59
N GLY A 147 6.00 0.63 -6.92
CA GLY A 147 6.32 1.72 -7.85
C GLY A 147 5.30 2.85 -7.80
N LEU A 148 4.05 2.52 -7.50
CA LEU A 148 2.97 3.50 -7.37
C LEU A 148 2.23 3.30 -6.05
N ILE A 149 1.66 4.38 -5.51
CA ILE A 149 0.73 4.32 -4.38
C ILE A 149 -0.62 4.83 -4.88
N LEU A 150 -1.65 4.01 -4.77
CA LEU A 150 -2.99 4.30 -5.25
C LEU A 150 -3.95 4.43 -4.07
N ALA A 151 -4.48 5.64 -3.88
CA ALA A 151 -5.50 5.91 -2.88
C ALA A 151 -6.87 5.37 -3.36
N ARG A 152 -7.38 4.29 -2.75
CA ARG A 152 -8.64 3.62 -3.16
C ARG A 152 -9.50 3.25 -1.96
N GLY A 153 -10.82 3.15 -2.20
CA GLY A 153 -11.77 2.66 -1.21
C GLY A 153 -12.07 3.66 -0.10
N ILE A 154 -11.75 4.94 -0.32
CA ILE A 154 -11.85 5.98 0.70
C ILE A 154 -13.25 6.60 0.67
N ALA A 155 -13.96 6.56 1.80
CA ALA A 155 -15.35 6.99 1.91
C ALA A 155 -15.52 8.48 2.26
N SER A 156 -14.44 9.16 2.67
CA SER A 156 -14.51 10.56 3.09
C SER A 156 -13.44 11.43 2.43
N ARG A 157 -13.79 12.70 2.15
CA ARG A 157 -12.85 13.67 1.59
C ARG A 157 -11.63 13.89 2.48
N THR A 158 -11.82 13.93 3.80
CA THR A 158 -10.74 14.17 4.77
C THR A 158 -9.74 13.03 4.79
N GLU A 159 -10.22 11.79 4.77
CA GLU A 159 -9.37 10.59 4.65
C GLU A 159 -8.64 10.56 3.30
N LEU A 160 -9.30 10.98 2.21
CA LEU A 160 -8.67 11.03 0.89
C LEU A 160 -7.52 12.02 0.87
N MET A 161 -7.73 13.21 1.44
CA MET A 161 -6.66 14.20 1.57
C MET A 161 -5.50 13.68 2.43
N ALA A 162 -5.78 13.03 3.56
CA ALA A 162 -4.74 12.44 4.40
C ALA A 162 -3.93 11.37 3.63
N ALA A 163 -4.61 10.50 2.89
CA ALA A 163 -3.96 9.47 2.07
C ALA A 163 -3.10 10.07 0.94
N VAL A 164 -3.58 11.10 0.25
CA VAL A 164 -2.82 11.79 -0.81
C VAL A 164 -1.56 12.45 -0.25
N VAL A 165 -1.68 13.16 0.88
CA VAL A 165 -0.53 13.79 1.54
C VAL A 165 0.49 12.75 1.97
N ALA A 166 0.03 11.65 2.59
CA ALA A 166 0.89 10.55 2.99
C ALA A 166 1.65 9.92 1.81
N ALA A 167 0.96 9.69 0.69
CA ALA A 167 1.57 9.13 -0.52
C ALA A 167 2.63 10.07 -1.12
N LEU A 168 2.35 11.38 -1.18
CA LEU A 168 3.31 12.38 -1.66
C LEU A 168 4.59 12.42 -0.81
N VAL A 169 4.45 12.41 0.51
CA VAL A 169 5.60 12.38 1.44
C VAL A 169 6.43 11.11 1.25
N ALA A 170 5.78 9.95 1.16
CA ALA A 170 6.47 8.67 0.95
C ALA A 170 7.22 8.61 -0.40
N ALA A 171 6.65 9.19 -1.46
CA ALA A 171 7.29 9.27 -2.77
C ALA A 171 8.58 10.11 -2.74
N VAL A 172 8.57 11.25 -2.04
CA VAL A 172 9.75 12.12 -1.88
C VAL A 172 10.87 11.40 -1.11
N VAL A 173 10.53 10.67 -0.05
CA VAL A 173 11.50 9.90 0.73
C VAL A 173 12.12 8.79 -0.13
N SER A 174 11.32 8.06 -0.90
CA SER A 174 11.80 6.95 -1.73
C SER A 174 12.82 7.41 -2.77
N ASN A 175 12.52 8.52 -3.47
CA ASN A 175 13.41 9.07 -4.49
C ASN A 175 14.74 9.56 -3.90
N SER A 176 14.73 10.12 -2.69
CA SER A 176 15.97 10.62 -2.05
C SER A 176 16.89 9.49 -1.56
N THR A 177 16.34 8.33 -1.20
CA THR A 177 17.16 7.15 -0.82
C THR A 177 17.78 6.42 -2.01
N ALA A 178 17.15 6.49 -3.19
CA ALA A 178 17.65 5.83 -4.40
C ALA A 178 18.92 6.47 -4.97
N GLU A 179 19.20 7.73 -4.65
CA GLU A 179 20.39 8.47 -5.10
C GLU A 179 21.60 8.34 -4.18
N ALA A 180 21.51 7.61 -3.05
CA ALA A 180 22.69 7.36 -2.22
C ALA A 180 23.64 6.41 -2.98
N PRO A 181 24.84 6.88 -3.42
CA PRO A 181 25.78 6.00 -4.09
C PRO A 181 26.18 4.89 -3.12
N ALA A 182 26.07 3.64 -3.58
CA ALA A 182 26.62 2.49 -2.88
C ALA A 182 28.15 2.64 -2.80
N ALA A 183 28.63 3.37 -1.80
CA ALA A 183 30.04 3.44 -1.46
C ALA A 183 30.46 2.06 -0.91
N SER A 184 30.91 1.22 -1.84
CA SER A 184 31.61 -0.03 -1.55
C SER A 184 32.95 0.28 -0.89
N SER A 185 32.96 0.45 0.44
CA SER A 185 34.19 0.40 1.24
C SER A 185 34.48 -1.04 1.63
N ARG A 186 35.15 -1.75 0.71
CA ARG A 186 35.84 -3.01 1.01
C ARG A 186 37.15 -2.67 1.72
N ALA A 187 37.07 -2.39 3.02
CA ALA A 187 38.25 -2.24 3.87
C ALA A 187 38.64 -3.63 4.40
N THR A 188 39.59 -4.25 3.71
CA THR A 188 40.39 -5.37 4.23
C THR A 188 41.23 -4.84 5.39
N ILE A 189 41.03 -5.35 6.60
CA ILE A 189 42.01 -5.23 7.69
C ILE A 189 42.45 -6.63 8.07
N ALA A 190 43.71 -6.92 7.77
CA ALA A 190 44.43 -8.10 8.24
C ALA A 190 45.04 -7.82 9.62
N SER A 191 44.85 -8.78 10.52
CA SER A 191 45.63 -9.21 11.69
C SER A 191 46.61 -8.26 12.41
N GLY A 192 46.49 -8.21 13.74
CA GLY A 192 47.66 -8.34 14.63
C GLY A 192 47.63 -7.59 15.97
N SER A 193 47.77 -8.35 17.07
CA SER A 193 48.26 -8.01 18.42
C SER A 193 47.26 -7.64 19.55
N SER A 194 47.62 -8.12 20.75
CA SER A 194 46.88 -8.29 22.02
C SER A 194 47.02 -7.07 22.98
N PRO A 195 46.32 -7.04 24.15
CA PRO A 195 45.71 -5.83 24.73
C PRO A 195 46.60 -5.10 25.76
N PRO A 196 46.13 -3.93 26.25
CA PRO A 196 45.79 -3.86 27.67
C PRO A 196 44.49 -3.09 28.00
N SER A 197 44.02 -3.39 29.21
CA SER A 197 42.88 -2.88 29.95
C SER A 197 42.79 -1.35 30.10
N THR A 198 41.58 -0.80 29.90
CA THR A 198 40.93 0.21 30.75
C THR A 198 39.46 0.35 30.33
N LEU A 199 38.54 0.30 31.31
CA LEU A 199 37.18 0.83 31.15
C LEU A 199 37.26 2.36 31.16
N PRO A 200 36.42 3.06 30.37
CA PRO A 200 35.38 3.84 31.04
C PRO A 200 34.02 3.81 30.32
N GLU A 201 33.01 3.97 31.16
CA GLU A 201 31.76 4.73 31.00
C GLU A 201 30.97 4.71 29.68
N ALA A 202 29.68 4.45 29.89
CA ALA A 202 28.60 4.59 28.93
C ALA A 202 28.68 5.91 28.18
N SER A 203 28.75 5.82 26.85
CA SER A 203 28.48 6.93 25.95
C SER A 203 27.30 6.59 25.05
N GLU A 204 26.46 7.60 24.92
CA GLU A 204 25.25 7.75 24.12
C GLU A 204 25.21 6.91 22.84
N VAL A 205 24.10 6.18 22.71
CA VAL A 205 23.58 5.75 21.41
C VAL A 205 23.29 7.02 20.60
N THR A 206 24.24 7.37 19.74
CA THR A 206 24.04 8.34 18.67
C THR A 206 23.02 7.73 17.70
N THR A 207 21.76 8.11 17.84
CA THR A 207 20.78 8.00 16.75
C THR A 207 21.30 8.80 15.58
N ALA A 208 21.78 8.10 14.55
CA ALA A 208 22.02 8.69 13.24
C ALA A 208 20.67 9.15 12.67
N GLN A 209 20.31 10.41 12.94
CA GLN A 209 19.29 11.12 12.20
C GLN A 209 19.79 11.31 10.76
N VAL A 210 19.56 10.30 9.92
CA VAL A 210 19.56 10.48 8.47
C VAL A 210 18.14 10.86 8.07
N GLY A 211 17.76 12.09 8.42
CA GLY A 211 16.61 12.77 7.84
C GLY A 211 17.14 14.05 7.24
N SER A 212 17.23 14.14 5.92
CA SER A 212 17.59 15.40 5.26
C SER A 212 16.64 16.50 5.77
N PRO A 213 17.15 17.63 6.29
CA PRO A 213 16.30 18.72 6.81
C PRO A 213 15.33 19.25 5.74
N VAL A 214 15.64 19.03 4.46
CA VAL A 214 14.79 19.38 3.32
C VAL A 214 13.52 18.52 3.26
N VAL A 215 13.62 17.22 3.56
CA VAL A 215 12.46 16.30 3.53
C VAL A 215 11.56 16.54 4.75
N ALA A 216 12.15 16.79 5.91
CA ALA A 216 11.42 17.19 7.11
C ALA A 216 10.69 18.54 6.89
N ALA A 217 11.34 19.50 6.26
CA ALA A 217 10.74 20.79 5.91
C ALA A 217 9.63 20.66 4.86
N ALA A 218 9.82 19.87 3.80
CA ALA A 218 8.81 19.65 2.76
C ALA A 218 7.57 18.92 3.32
N THR A 219 7.78 17.94 4.20
CA THR A 219 6.70 17.22 4.90
C THR A 219 5.95 18.15 5.84
N THR A 220 6.68 18.94 6.63
CA THR A 220 6.08 19.93 7.54
C THR A 220 5.31 21.00 6.76
N ALA A 221 5.84 21.46 5.63
CA ALA A 221 5.20 22.44 4.75
C ALA A 221 3.95 21.90 4.05
N ALA A 222 3.97 20.63 3.60
CA ALA A 222 2.79 19.98 3.03
C ALA A 222 1.70 19.78 4.10
N ILE A 223 2.07 19.34 5.30
CA ILE A 223 1.15 19.18 6.43
C ILE A 223 0.59 20.53 6.88
N SER A 224 1.41 21.58 6.97
CA SER A 224 0.95 22.93 7.33
C SER A 224 0.09 23.54 6.24
N SER A 225 0.45 23.41 4.96
CA SER A 225 -0.35 23.91 3.84
C SER A 225 -1.72 23.24 3.78
N VAL A 226 -1.81 21.94 4.06
CA VAL A 226 -3.09 21.22 4.13
C VAL A 226 -3.90 21.63 5.37
N ARG A 227 -3.23 21.84 6.52
CA ARG A 227 -3.84 22.36 7.74
C ARG A 227 -4.40 23.78 7.54
N ASP A 228 -3.69 24.62 6.81
CA ASP A 228 -4.06 26.01 6.54
C ASP A 228 -5.11 26.13 5.42
N ALA A 229 -5.09 25.20 4.46
CA ALA A 229 -6.10 25.09 3.41
C ALA A 229 -7.42 24.44 3.88
N MET A 230 -7.50 23.93 5.12
CA MET A 230 -8.76 23.51 5.74
C MET A 230 -9.48 24.74 6.30
N PRO A 231 -10.55 25.25 5.65
CA PRO A 231 -11.43 26.19 6.33
C PRO A 231 -11.99 25.50 7.58
N ARG A 232 -12.08 26.22 8.71
CA ARG A 232 -12.79 25.78 9.92
C ARG A 232 -14.27 25.55 9.56
N ALA A 233 -14.58 24.41 8.98
CA ALA A 233 -15.93 24.02 8.65
C ALA A 233 -16.64 23.80 9.99
N ARG A 234 -17.48 24.78 10.37
CA ARG A 234 -18.51 24.56 11.38
C ARG A 234 -19.32 23.36 10.88
N MET A 235 -19.17 22.23 11.55
CA MET A 235 -19.97 21.04 11.32
C MET A 235 -21.42 21.38 11.67
N SER A 236 -22.20 21.76 10.67
CA SER A 236 -23.66 21.67 10.76
C SER A 236 -24.02 20.18 10.68
N PRO A 237 -24.77 19.62 11.63
CA PRO A 237 -25.14 18.20 11.59
C PRO A 237 -26.04 17.94 10.39
N ALA A 238 -25.60 17.07 9.47
CA ALA A 238 -26.44 16.63 8.37
C ALA A 238 -27.58 15.72 8.90
N PRO A 239 -28.81 15.85 8.38
CA PRO A 239 -29.97 15.09 8.86
C PRO A 239 -29.84 13.59 8.57
N ALA A 240 -30.20 12.76 9.55
CA ALA A 240 -30.02 11.31 9.58
C ALA A 240 -30.82 10.50 8.54
N ALA A 241 -31.56 11.13 7.62
CA ALA A 241 -32.56 10.47 6.79
C ALA A 241 -32.04 9.87 5.45
N ALA A 242 -30.81 10.17 5.01
CA ALA A 242 -30.36 9.81 3.66
C ALA A 242 -29.52 8.52 3.54
N ARG A 243 -29.27 7.77 4.62
CA ARG A 243 -28.32 6.63 4.64
C ARG A 243 -28.88 5.27 4.16
N ARG A 244 -30.09 5.18 3.61
CA ARG A 244 -30.73 3.89 3.25
C ARG A 244 -30.92 3.59 1.75
N ALA A 245 -30.39 4.40 0.83
CA ALA A 245 -30.63 4.20 -0.61
C ALA A 245 -29.34 4.10 -1.43
N ALA A 246 -28.56 3.04 -1.21
CA ALA A 246 -27.65 2.47 -2.21
C ALA A 246 -27.08 1.18 -1.61
N TRP A 247 -27.69 0.06 -1.95
CA TRP A 247 -27.16 -1.32 -1.94
C TRP A 247 -28.39 -2.25 -1.96
N LEU A 248 -29.02 -2.34 -3.13
CA LEU A 248 -29.91 -3.47 -3.41
C LEU A 248 -29.01 -4.62 -3.90
N PRO A 249 -29.05 -5.79 -3.26
CA PRO A 249 -28.42 -6.98 -3.82
C PRO A 249 -29.17 -7.38 -5.09
N CYS A 250 -28.43 -7.61 -6.17
CA CYS A 250 -28.95 -8.15 -7.41
C CYS A 250 -29.37 -9.61 -7.19
N SER A 251 -30.61 -9.82 -6.73
CA SER A 251 -31.22 -11.13 -6.60
C SER A 251 -31.97 -11.46 -7.90
N SER A 252 -31.42 -12.37 -8.72
CA SER A 252 -32.14 -13.52 -9.29
C SER A 252 -31.39 -14.09 -10.50
N THR A 253 -31.00 -15.36 -10.41
CA THR A 253 -30.96 -16.24 -11.58
C THR A 253 -31.69 -17.51 -11.18
N ARG A 254 -32.95 -17.62 -11.64
CA ARG A 254 -33.71 -18.87 -11.64
C ARG A 254 -33.06 -19.79 -12.66
N VAL A 255 -32.56 -20.94 -12.21
CA VAL A 255 -32.30 -22.07 -13.09
C VAL A 255 -33.65 -22.69 -13.45
N VAL A 256 -34.04 -22.59 -14.72
CA VAL A 256 -35.12 -23.39 -15.30
C VAL A 256 -34.49 -24.70 -15.76
N THR A 257 -34.78 -25.79 -15.06
CA THR A 257 -34.54 -27.14 -15.57
C THR A 257 -35.78 -27.60 -16.32
N SER A 258 -35.68 -27.69 -17.66
CA SER A 258 -36.66 -28.42 -18.46
C SER A 258 -36.37 -29.92 -18.32
N SER A 259 -37.22 -30.61 -17.57
CA SER A 259 -37.33 -32.07 -17.59
C SER A 259 -37.98 -32.50 -18.92
N GLY A 260 -37.17 -33.02 -19.85
CA GLY A 260 -37.67 -33.81 -20.97
C GLY A 260 -37.91 -35.25 -20.50
N ALA A 261 -39.17 -35.64 -20.42
CA ALA A 261 -39.57 -37.04 -20.34
C ALA A 261 -40.01 -37.49 -21.74
N THR A 262 -39.52 -38.66 -22.12
CA THR A 262 -39.98 -39.56 -23.20
C THR A 262 -41.48 -39.77 -23.19
#